data_AF-A0A3N4L8G4-F1
#
_entry.id   AF-A0A3N4L8G4-F1
#
_cell.length_a   1.000
_cell.length_b   1.000
_cell.length_c   1.000
_cell.angle_alpha   90.00
_cell.angle_beta   90.00
_cell.angle_gamma   90.00
#
_symmetry.space_group_name_H-M   'P 1'
#
loop_
_entity.id
_entity.type
_entity.pdbx_description
1 polymer ?
#
loop_
_entity_poly.entity_id
_entity_poly.type
_entity_poly.pdbx_seq_one_letter_code
_entity_poly.pdbx_strand_id
1 'polypeptide(L)'
;MEFLSTINSFRTQALKPSTIRTAFRKTGMIPYNPKIVLDRLPEAQQATRNETEKDSNLSDEFEPSTPPPILSSSPVTPETVRSLKRKSNQLLQYMEENNLSPTFQRHMRVFAKGSIAQAHDGAQAVEDLHQTTAAQKARQARQNASKHSLQKGGVLYASKARAMVKEKQALSEAQQILSTQRALTQLLKAEETKRERLRKALCKEIRKYSRERAKAEKEKAKTLRQLEEIERAEKEADRRVEIM
;
A
#
# COMPACT_ATOMS: atom_id res chain seq x y z
N MET A 1 -19.90 -28.52 6.31
CA MET A 1 -19.16 -28.16 7.56
C MET A 1 -19.66 -26.81 8.01
N GLU A 2 -20.70 -26.80 8.85
CA GLU A 2 -21.42 -25.60 9.27
C GLU A 2 -20.72 -24.93 10.47
N PHE A 3 -19.68 -24.13 10.21
CA PHE A 3 -18.90 -23.41 11.25
C PHE A 3 -19.79 -22.56 12.18
N LEU A 4 -20.82 -21.93 11.64
CA LEU A 4 -21.75 -21.08 12.39
C LEU A 4 -22.65 -21.89 13.34
N SER A 5 -23.06 -23.10 12.95
CA SER A 5 -23.88 -23.96 13.84
C SER A 5 -23.13 -24.40 15.10
N THR A 6 -21.81 -24.61 14.98
CA THR A 6 -20.93 -25.04 16.08
C THR A 6 -20.52 -23.88 16.99
N ILE A 7 -20.74 -22.62 16.59
CA ILE A 7 -20.26 -21.46 17.37
C ILE A 7 -20.90 -21.41 18.77
N ASN A 8 -22.17 -21.81 18.87
CA ASN A 8 -22.90 -21.81 20.14
C ASN A 8 -22.42 -22.91 21.08
N SER A 9 -22.02 -24.09 20.56
CA SER A 9 -21.45 -25.15 21.40
C SER A 9 -20.06 -24.77 21.92
N PHE A 10 -19.24 -24.08 21.13
CA PHE A 10 -17.97 -23.55 21.62
C PHE A 10 -18.16 -22.48 22.70
N ARG A 11 -19.13 -21.58 22.54
CA ARG A 11 -19.44 -20.55 23.55
C ARG A 11 -19.85 -21.17 24.89
N THR A 12 -20.72 -22.19 24.89
CA THR A 12 -21.13 -22.88 26.13
C THR A 12 -20.00 -23.66 26.79
N GLN A 13 -19.02 -24.14 26.00
CA GLN A 13 -17.85 -24.83 26.54
C GLN A 13 -16.80 -23.86 27.11
N ALA A 14 -16.54 -22.74 26.42
CA ALA A 14 -15.52 -21.76 26.80
C ALA A 14 -15.96 -20.83 27.94
N LEU A 15 -17.23 -20.39 27.95
CA LEU A 15 -17.76 -19.41 28.90
C LEU A 15 -18.29 -20.06 30.19
N LYS A 16 -17.61 -21.09 30.70
CA LYS A 16 -17.96 -21.70 31.99
C LYS A 16 -17.32 -20.92 33.14
N PRO A 17 -18.00 -20.75 34.28
CA PRO A 17 -17.43 -20.08 35.44
C PRO A 17 -16.07 -20.64 35.89
N SER A 18 -15.90 -21.97 35.85
CA SER A 18 -14.66 -22.66 36.17
C SER A 18 -13.53 -22.35 35.18
N THR A 19 -13.84 -22.31 33.87
CA THR A 19 -12.91 -21.96 32.80
C THR A 19 -12.44 -20.52 32.93
N ILE A 20 -13.37 -19.58 33.16
CA ILE A 20 -13.06 -18.15 33.35
C ILE A 20 -12.17 -17.97 34.58
N ARG A 21 -12.53 -18.54 35.74
CA ARG A 21 -11.71 -18.47 36.96
C ARG A 21 -10.30 -19.03 36.77
N THR A 22 -10.18 -20.14 36.03
CA THR A 22 -8.89 -20.78 35.72
C THR A 22 -8.05 -19.93 34.76
N ALA A 23 -8.68 -19.35 33.73
CA ALA A 23 -8.01 -18.48 32.78
C ALA A 23 -7.43 -17.23 33.46
N PHE A 24 -8.25 -16.52 34.24
CA PHE A 24 -7.80 -15.36 35.01
C PHE A 24 -6.70 -15.69 36.03
N ARG A 25 -6.75 -16.89 36.65
CA ARG A 25 -5.68 -17.37 37.54
C ARG A 25 -4.38 -17.63 36.79
N LYS A 26 -4.43 -18.19 35.58
CA LYS A 26 -3.26 -18.50 34.76
C LYS A 26 -2.62 -17.26 34.12
N THR A 27 -3.42 -16.26 33.75
CA THR A 27 -2.92 -15.04 33.10
C THR A 27 -2.34 -14.02 34.07
N GLY A 28 -2.48 -14.21 35.38
CA GLY A 28 -1.89 -13.33 36.39
C GLY A 28 -2.45 -11.91 36.36
N MET A 29 -3.68 -11.72 35.88
CA MET A 29 -4.31 -10.39 35.84
C MET A 29 -4.66 -9.93 37.26
N ILE A 30 -3.98 -8.87 37.70
CA ILE A 30 -4.17 -8.21 39.01
C ILE A 30 -4.85 -6.86 38.76
N PRO A 31 -5.92 -6.50 39.50
CA PRO A 31 -6.53 -7.27 40.61
C PRO A 31 -7.39 -8.45 40.12
N TYR A 32 -7.24 -9.61 40.77
CA TYR A 32 -8.03 -10.80 40.48
C TYR A 32 -9.48 -10.62 40.97
N ASN A 33 -10.35 -10.11 40.10
CA ASN A 33 -11.79 -10.03 40.37
C ASN A 33 -12.61 -10.71 39.26
N PRO A 34 -12.67 -12.07 39.26
CA PRO A 34 -13.45 -12.80 38.25
C PRO A 34 -14.97 -12.58 38.40
N LYS A 35 -15.46 -12.04 39.53
CA LYS A 35 -16.90 -11.88 39.79
C LYS A 35 -17.55 -10.92 38.78
N ILE A 36 -16.87 -9.84 38.41
CA ILE A 36 -17.37 -8.85 37.44
C ILE A 36 -17.80 -9.50 36.11
N VAL A 37 -17.04 -10.49 35.65
CA VAL A 37 -17.34 -11.22 34.40
C VAL A 37 -18.44 -12.27 34.65
N LEU A 38 -18.41 -12.95 35.79
CA LEU A 38 -19.37 -13.99 36.13
C LEU A 38 -20.79 -13.42 36.36
N ASP A 39 -20.89 -12.21 36.89
CA ASP A 39 -22.18 -11.56 37.17
C ASP A 39 -22.88 -11.14 35.87
N ARG A 40 -22.13 -10.78 34.83
CA ARG A 40 -22.64 -10.38 33.50
C ARG A 40 -22.84 -11.56 32.55
N LEU A 41 -22.24 -12.71 32.86
CA LEU A 41 -22.32 -13.91 32.04
C LEU A 41 -23.75 -14.40 31.77
N PRO A 42 -24.66 -14.49 32.76
CA PRO A 42 -26.02 -14.98 32.51
C PRO A 42 -26.83 -14.06 31.57
N GLU A 43 -26.59 -12.75 31.61
CA GLU A 43 -27.25 -11.77 30.73
C GLU A 43 -26.77 -11.94 29.26
N ALA A 44 -25.46 -12.12 29.06
CA ALA A 44 -24.88 -12.34 27.74
C ALA A 44 -25.32 -13.68 27.11
N GLN A 45 -25.48 -14.73 27.92
CA GLN A 45 -25.98 -16.04 27.44
C GLN A 45 -27.46 -15.99 27.05
N GLN A 46 -28.26 -15.16 27.74
CA GLN A 46 -29.68 -14.98 27.43
C GLN A 46 -29.89 -14.12 26.17
N ALA A 47 -29.10 -13.07 25.96
CA ALA A 47 -29.18 -12.24 24.75
C ALA A 47 -29.01 -13.06 23.45
N THR A 48 -28.02 -13.97 23.41
CA THR A 48 -27.79 -14.84 22.24
C THR A 48 -28.90 -15.87 21.99
N ARG A 49 -29.70 -16.21 23.01
CA ARG A 49 -30.84 -17.12 22.86
C ARG A 49 -32.06 -16.39 22.30
N ASN A 50 -32.27 -15.15 22.73
CA ASN A 50 -33.43 -14.34 22.33
C ASN A 50 -33.29 -13.75 20.91
N GLU A 51 -32.08 -13.69 20.35
CA GLU A 51 -31.85 -13.28 18.95
C GLU A 51 -32.31 -14.34 17.94
N THR A 52 -32.44 -15.62 18.33
CA THR A 52 -32.87 -16.68 17.39
C THR A 52 -34.40 -16.85 17.32
N GLU A 53 -35.16 -16.21 18.21
CA GLU A 53 -36.63 -16.34 18.29
C GLU A 53 -37.38 -15.06 17.86
N LYS A 54 -36.67 -13.97 17.53
CA LYS A 54 -37.24 -12.66 17.20
C LYS A 54 -37.27 -12.31 15.70
N ASP A 55 -37.15 -13.29 14.81
CA ASP A 55 -37.23 -13.08 13.34
C ASP A 55 -38.62 -13.35 12.75
N SER A 56 -39.68 -13.40 13.56
CA SER A 56 -41.05 -13.47 13.05
C SER A 56 -41.96 -12.50 13.80
N ASN A 57 -42.44 -11.49 13.08
CA ASN A 57 -43.43 -10.49 13.47
C ASN A 57 -42.89 -9.31 14.29
N LEU A 58 -42.56 -8.22 13.60
CA LEU A 58 -43.00 -6.85 13.93
C LEU A 58 -42.66 -5.95 12.73
N SER A 59 -43.67 -5.76 11.88
CA SER A 59 -43.76 -4.64 10.94
C SER A 59 -43.98 -3.36 11.74
N ASP A 60 -42.96 -2.50 11.81
CA ASP A 60 -43.13 -1.11 12.26
C ASP A 60 -42.20 -0.21 11.43
N GLU A 61 -42.84 0.49 10.50
CA GLU A 61 -42.54 1.79 9.92
C GLU A 61 -41.12 2.37 10.15
N PHE A 62 -40.13 1.85 9.41
CA PHE A 62 -38.89 2.59 9.10
C PHE A 62 -39.04 3.29 7.76
N GLU A 63 -39.32 4.59 7.82
CA GLU A 63 -39.12 5.53 6.72
C GLU A 63 -37.70 5.32 6.14
N PRO A 64 -37.52 5.08 4.84
CA PRO A 64 -36.20 4.90 4.28
C PRO A 64 -35.52 6.28 4.22
N SER A 65 -34.87 6.67 5.31
CA SER A 65 -33.87 7.74 5.28
C SER A 65 -32.84 7.35 4.23
N THR A 66 -32.85 8.06 3.13
CA THR A 66 -31.85 8.05 2.07
C THR A 66 -30.47 7.92 2.72
N PRO A 67 -29.60 6.98 2.27
CA PRO A 67 -28.24 6.94 2.77
C PRO A 67 -27.62 8.33 2.56
N PRO A 68 -26.91 8.89 3.56
CA PRO A 68 -26.20 10.15 3.35
C PRO A 68 -25.33 10.00 2.09
N PRO A 69 -25.24 11.04 1.24
CA PRO A 69 -24.38 10.98 0.07
C PRO A 69 -23.00 10.55 0.55
N ILE A 70 -22.48 9.49 -0.05
CA ILE A 70 -21.13 8.97 0.22
C ILE A 70 -20.18 10.14 -0.04
N LEU A 71 -19.83 10.89 1.00
CA LEU A 71 -18.70 11.79 0.98
C LEU A 71 -17.50 10.89 0.75
N SER A 72 -17.05 10.91 -0.49
CA SER A 72 -15.96 10.10 -1.00
C SER A 72 -14.71 10.32 -0.15
N SER A 73 -14.11 9.21 0.28
CA SER A 73 -12.87 9.09 1.05
C SER A 73 -12.93 9.51 2.52
N SER A 74 -12.95 8.50 3.40
CA SER A 74 -12.40 8.62 4.76
C SER A 74 -11.00 9.29 4.73
N PRO A 75 -10.66 10.17 5.69
CA PRO A 75 -9.35 10.80 5.72
C PRO A 75 -8.23 9.75 5.80
N VAL A 76 -7.42 9.65 4.74
CA VAL A 76 -6.27 8.74 4.68
C VAL A 76 -5.08 9.35 5.42
N THR A 77 -4.54 8.61 6.39
CA THR A 77 -3.34 9.01 7.14
C THR A 77 -2.12 9.00 6.21
N PRO A 78 -1.33 10.09 6.15
CA PRO A 78 -0.12 10.12 5.33
C PRO A 78 0.98 9.23 5.92
N GLU A 79 1.42 8.23 5.16
CA GLU A 79 2.48 7.29 5.58
C GLU A 79 3.90 7.77 5.25
N THR A 80 4.03 8.74 4.34
CA THR A 80 5.34 9.23 3.86
C THR A 80 5.48 10.73 4.04
N VAL A 81 6.71 11.23 4.21
CA VAL A 81 7.02 12.67 4.29
C VAL A 81 6.41 13.45 3.12
N ARG A 82 6.48 12.88 1.90
CA ARG A 82 5.90 13.48 0.69
C ARG A 82 4.38 13.57 0.76
N SER A 83 3.71 12.49 1.20
CA SER A 83 2.25 12.49 1.35
C SER A 83 1.80 13.46 2.44
N LEU A 84 2.55 13.56 3.53
CA LEU A 84 2.31 14.51 4.61
C LEU A 84 2.43 15.96 4.12
N LYS A 85 3.49 16.29 3.38
CA LYS A 85 3.66 17.62 2.77
C LYS A 85 2.51 17.98 1.82
N ARG A 86 2.07 17.02 0.99
CA ARG A 86 0.93 17.23 0.09
C ARG A 86 -0.36 17.49 0.86
N LYS A 87 -0.67 16.66 1.87
CA LYS A 87 -1.87 16.80 2.70
C LYS A 87 -1.86 18.09 3.52
N SER A 88 -0.71 18.46 4.07
CA SER A 88 -0.49 19.75 4.72
C SER A 88 -0.83 20.92 3.80
N ASN A 89 -0.30 20.94 2.57
CA ASN A 89 -0.56 22.02 1.63
C ASN A 89 -2.04 22.09 1.23
N GLN A 90 -2.69 20.94 1.01
CA GLN A 90 -4.12 20.86 0.74
C GLN A 90 -4.95 21.42 1.89
N LEU A 91 -4.58 21.10 3.14
CA LEU A 91 -5.25 21.62 4.32
C LEU A 91 -5.09 23.14 4.43
N LEU A 92 -3.88 23.67 4.23
CA LEU A 92 -3.62 25.11 4.27
C LEU A 92 -4.41 25.86 3.20
N GLN A 93 -4.47 25.32 1.98
CA GLN A 93 -5.26 25.89 0.89
C GLN A 93 -6.76 25.88 1.21
N TYR A 94 -7.29 24.76 1.71
CA TYR A 94 -8.68 24.67 2.14
C TYR A 94 -9.00 25.69 3.24
N MET A 95 -8.07 25.93 4.16
CA MET A 95 -8.26 26.91 5.24
C MET A 95 -8.29 28.36 4.74
N GLU A 96 -7.51 28.67 3.70
CA GLU A 96 -7.51 29.96 3.03
C GLU A 96 -8.81 30.17 2.22
N GLU A 97 -9.26 29.16 1.49
CA GLU A 97 -10.50 29.21 0.69
C GLU A 97 -11.77 29.36 1.55
N ASN A 98 -11.78 28.78 2.76
CA ASN A 98 -12.92 28.83 3.67
C ASN A 98 -12.83 29.99 4.70
N ASN A 99 -11.86 30.91 4.55
CA ASN A 99 -11.69 32.08 5.43
C ASN A 99 -11.69 31.74 6.94
N LEU A 100 -11.01 30.66 7.35
CA LEU A 100 -10.90 30.29 8.76
C LEU A 100 -10.13 31.36 9.57
N SER A 101 -10.37 31.42 10.88
CA SER A 101 -9.72 32.37 11.80
C SER A 101 -8.19 32.45 11.58
N PRO A 102 -7.61 33.65 11.41
CA PRO A 102 -6.17 33.83 11.17
C PRO A 102 -5.29 33.18 12.25
N THR A 103 -5.74 33.21 13.51
CA THR A 103 -5.05 32.59 14.64
C THR A 103 -4.97 31.07 14.47
N PHE A 104 -6.08 30.44 14.09
CA PHE A 104 -6.13 29.00 13.82
C PHE A 104 -5.25 28.63 12.62
N GLN A 105 -5.25 29.43 11.55
CA GLN A 105 -4.35 29.21 10.41
C GLN A 105 -2.87 29.27 10.81
N ARG A 106 -2.49 30.21 11.67
CA ARG A 106 -1.11 30.31 12.16
C ARG A 106 -0.72 29.07 12.96
N HIS A 107 -1.56 28.60 13.87
CA HIS A 107 -1.30 27.38 14.64
C HIS A 107 -1.18 26.16 13.72
N MET A 108 -2.06 26.03 12.72
CA MET A 108 -1.99 24.92 11.76
C MET A 108 -0.73 24.97 10.88
N ARG A 109 -0.29 26.16 10.43
CA ARG A 109 0.98 26.30 9.70
C ARG A 109 2.18 25.85 10.54
N VAL A 110 2.23 26.24 11.82
CA VAL A 110 3.31 25.85 12.73
C VAL A 110 3.26 24.34 13.00
N PHE A 111 2.09 23.78 13.27
CA PHE A 111 1.89 22.35 13.47
C PHE A 111 2.34 21.54 12.24
N ALA A 112 1.91 21.95 11.05
CA ALA A 112 2.25 21.27 9.82
C ALA A 112 3.76 21.33 9.50
N LYS A 113 4.40 22.47 9.78
CA LYS A 113 5.86 22.60 9.65
C LYS A 113 6.60 21.67 10.62
N GLY A 114 6.14 21.62 11.88
CA GLY A 114 6.70 20.74 12.90
C GLY A 114 6.54 19.26 12.57
N SER A 115 5.36 18.84 12.11
CA SER A 115 5.10 17.45 11.75
C SER A 115 5.92 16.99 10.54
N ILE A 116 6.13 17.86 9.54
CA ILE A 116 7.01 17.56 8.40
C ILE A 116 8.47 17.41 8.86
N ALA A 117 8.95 18.27 9.76
CA ALA A 117 10.31 18.16 10.30
C ALA A 117 10.50 16.85 11.06
N GLN A 118 9.58 16.51 11.98
CA GLN A 118 9.60 15.26 12.73
C GLN A 118 9.54 14.02 11.82
N ALA A 119 8.74 14.08 10.75
CA ALA A 119 8.66 12.99 9.79
C ALA A 119 9.97 12.81 9.01
N HIS A 120 10.67 13.91 8.70
CA HIS A 120 11.99 13.86 8.07
C HIS A 120 13.03 13.26 9.03
N ASP A 121 13.07 13.72 10.28
CA ASP A 121 13.97 13.19 11.30
C ASP A 121 13.73 11.70 11.55
N GLY A 122 12.46 11.28 11.60
CA GLY A 122 12.10 9.87 11.73
C GLY A 122 12.56 9.02 10.54
N ALA A 123 12.39 9.52 9.31
CA ALA A 123 12.87 8.83 8.11
C ALA A 123 14.39 8.68 8.11
N GLN A 124 15.10 9.74 8.49
CA GLN A 124 16.56 9.71 8.60
C GLN A 124 17.04 8.77 9.72
N ALA A 125 16.39 8.77 10.88
CA ALA A 125 16.73 7.88 11.99
C ALA A 125 16.60 6.39 11.61
N VAL A 126 15.59 6.05 10.81
CA VAL A 126 15.42 4.69 10.27
C VAL A 126 16.57 4.33 9.33
N GLU A 127 16.96 5.25 8.45
CA GLU A 127 18.11 5.05 7.56
C GLU A 127 19.42 4.88 8.33
N ASP A 128 19.69 5.73 9.31
CA ASP A 128 20.86 5.66 10.18
C ASP A 128 20.89 4.34 10.96
N LEU A 129 19.74 3.85 11.45
CA LEU A 129 19.61 2.54 12.08
C LEU A 129 19.97 1.41 11.10
N HIS A 130 19.51 1.47 9.85
CA HIS A 130 19.89 0.50 8.83
C HIS A 130 21.40 0.52 8.54
N GLN A 131 22.01 1.70 8.43
CA GLN A 131 23.44 1.84 8.18
C GLN A 131 24.27 1.32 9.34
N THR A 132 23.92 1.68 10.58
CA THR A 132 24.64 1.25 11.79
C THR A 132 24.50 -0.25 12.03
N THR A 133 23.31 -0.83 11.85
CA THR A 133 23.10 -2.29 11.96
C THR A 133 23.86 -3.06 10.88
N ALA A 134 23.88 -2.57 9.64
CA ALA A 134 24.67 -3.17 8.56
C ALA A 134 26.18 -3.09 8.85
N ALA A 135 26.67 -1.95 9.32
CA ALA A 135 28.06 -1.76 9.72
C ALA A 135 28.44 -2.66 10.90
N GLN A 136 27.57 -2.79 11.91
CA GLN A 136 27.75 -3.68 13.05
C GLN A 136 27.83 -5.15 12.59
N LYS A 137 26.91 -5.58 11.72
CA LYS A 137 26.92 -6.94 11.17
C LYS A 137 28.20 -7.21 10.36
N ALA A 138 28.65 -6.24 9.56
CA ALA A 138 29.91 -6.35 8.82
C ALA A 138 31.12 -6.44 9.76
N ARG A 139 31.16 -5.65 10.85
CA ARG A 139 32.20 -5.72 11.89
C ARG A 139 32.19 -7.08 12.58
N GLN A 140 31.02 -7.59 12.98
CA GLN A 140 30.87 -8.91 13.58
C GLN A 140 31.35 -10.02 12.64
N ALA A 141 30.98 -9.96 11.35
CA ALA A 141 31.45 -10.92 10.36
C ALA A 141 32.99 -10.92 10.23
N ARG A 142 33.63 -9.73 10.20
CA ARG A 142 35.10 -9.60 10.17
C ARG A 142 35.74 -10.15 11.44
N GLN A 143 35.19 -9.84 12.61
CA GLN A 143 35.69 -10.36 13.88
C GLN A 143 35.55 -11.89 13.95
N ASN A 144 34.41 -12.45 13.54
CA ASN A 144 34.20 -13.89 13.55
C ASN A 144 35.09 -14.61 12.53
N ALA A 145 35.33 -14.01 11.36
CA ALA A 145 36.29 -14.54 10.38
C ALA A 145 37.73 -14.52 10.92
N SER A 146 38.15 -13.44 11.58
CA SER A 146 39.47 -13.33 12.22
C SER A 146 39.63 -14.25 13.44
N LYS A 147 38.54 -14.52 14.16
CA LYS A 147 38.48 -15.44 15.32
C LYS A 147 38.43 -16.90 14.94
N HIS A 148 38.36 -17.25 13.65
CA HIS A 148 38.69 -18.59 13.20
C HIS A 148 40.21 -18.77 13.27
N SER A 149 40.77 -18.62 14.48
CA SER A 149 42.14 -18.99 14.75
C SER A 149 42.21 -20.48 14.56
N LEU A 150 43.04 -20.95 13.62
CA LEU A 150 43.58 -22.30 13.65
C LEU A 150 43.83 -22.65 15.13
N GLN A 151 43.26 -23.74 15.63
CA GLN A 151 43.37 -24.18 17.03
C GLN A 151 44.79 -23.84 17.53
N LYS A 152 44.94 -22.88 18.45
CA LYS A 152 46.24 -22.52 19.04
C LYS A 152 46.64 -23.64 20.00
N GLY A 153 47.05 -24.79 19.45
CA GLY A 153 47.36 -26.01 20.18
C GLY A 153 46.36 -27.15 19.98
N GLY A 154 46.86 -28.39 20.03
CA GLY A 154 46.13 -29.64 19.78
C GLY A 154 46.55 -30.32 18.47
N VAL A 155 46.35 -31.65 18.39
CA VAL A 155 46.63 -32.42 17.17
C VAL A 155 45.46 -32.28 16.19
N LEU A 156 45.72 -31.72 15.01
CA LEU A 156 44.74 -31.69 13.92
C LEU A 156 44.78 -33.01 13.15
N TYR A 157 43.73 -33.82 13.30
CA TYR A 157 43.59 -35.04 12.51
C TYR A 157 43.34 -34.74 11.03
N ALA A 158 43.96 -35.51 10.14
CA ALA A 158 43.85 -35.34 8.68
C ALA A 158 42.41 -35.44 8.14
N SER A 159 41.53 -36.19 8.80
CA SER A 159 40.10 -36.25 8.47
C SER A 159 39.41 -34.89 8.70
N LYS A 160 39.67 -34.25 9.83
CA LYS A 160 39.15 -32.93 10.18
C LYS A 160 39.68 -31.86 9.22
N ALA A 161 40.97 -31.92 8.85
CA ALA A 161 41.55 -31.02 7.86
C ALA A 161 40.85 -31.12 6.50
N ARG A 162 40.62 -32.34 6.01
CA ARG A 162 39.91 -32.59 4.74
C ARG A 162 38.45 -32.11 4.79
N ALA A 163 37.76 -32.29 5.91
CA ALA A 163 36.39 -31.80 6.08
C ALA A 163 36.32 -30.26 5.99
N MET A 164 37.26 -29.55 6.64
CA MET A 164 37.31 -28.08 6.57
C MET A 164 37.59 -27.55 5.16
N VAL A 165 38.43 -28.23 4.39
CA VAL A 165 38.69 -27.88 2.98
C VAL A 165 37.42 -28.06 2.14
N LYS A 166 36.69 -29.17 2.33
CA LYS A 166 35.44 -29.43 1.62
C LYS A 166 34.37 -28.39 1.95
N GLU A 167 34.25 -28.01 3.22
CA GLU A 167 33.33 -26.96 3.65
C GLU A 167 33.68 -25.60 3.03
N LYS A 168 34.96 -25.23 3.01
CA LYS A 168 35.44 -24.00 2.37
C LYS A 168 35.14 -23.97 0.87
N GLN A 169 35.34 -25.10 0.17
CA GLN A 169 35.01 -25.23 -1.25
C GLN A 169 33.51 -25.06 -1.47
N ALA A 170 32.67 -25.74 -0.70
CA ALA A 170 31.21 -25.62 -0.80
C ALA A 170 30.72 -24.19 -0.53
N LEU A 171 31.28 -23.49 0.46
CA LEU A 171 30.96 -22.08 0.72
C LEU A 171 31.38 -21.16 -0.43
N SER A 172 32.55 -21.40 -1.02
CA SER A 172 33.01 -20.64 -2.20
C SER A 172 32.11 -20.88 -3.40
N GLU A 173 31.73 -22.13 -3.66
CA GLU A 173 30.79 -22.50 -4.72
C GLU A 173 29.43 -21.83 -4.51
N ALA A 174 28.89 -21.87 -3.30
CA ALA A 174 27.62 -21.21 -2.97
C ALA A 174 27.68 -19.68 -3.18
N GLN A 175 28.81 -19.04 -2.84
CA GLN A 175 29.02 -17.61 -3.10
C GLN A 175 29.10 -17.30 -4.61
N GLN A 176 29.76 -18.15 -5.39
CA GLN A 176 29.81 -18.02 -6.85
C GLN A 176 28.43 -18.24 -7.49
N ILE A 177 27.64 -19.18 -6.98
CA ILE A 177 26.26 -19.39 -7.43
C ILE A 177 25.40 -18.15 -7.13
N LEU A 178 25.53 -17.57 -5.93
CA LEU A 178 24.80 -16.34 -5.59
C LEU A 178 25.23 -15.14 -6.45
N SER A 179 26.52 -14.97 -6.73
CA SER A 179 27.01 -13.86 -7.56
C SER A 179 26.56 -14.01 -9.02
N THR A 180 26.61 -15.22 -9.57
CA THR A 180 26.12 -15.52 -10.92
C THR A 180 24.61 -15.32 -11.04
N GLN A 181 23.81 -15.79 -10.07
CA GLN A 181 22.37 -15.52 -10.03
C GLN A 181 22.07 -14.02 -10.01
N ARG A 182 22.78 -13.23 -9.19
CA ARG A 182 22.61 -11.77 -9.17
C ARG A 182 22.95 -11.14 -10.52
N ALA A 183 24.05 -11.53 -11.15
CA ALA A 183 24.41 -11.04 -12.48
C ALA A 183 23.33 -11.37 -13.52
N LEU A 184 22.83 -12.60 -13.53
CA LEU A 184 21.74 -13.01 -14.42
C LEU A 184 20.47 -12.17 -14.20
N THR A 185 20.07 -11.94 -12.94
CA THR A 185 18.89 -11.11 -12.66
C THR A 185 19.06 -9.66 -13.12
N GLN A 186 20.28 -9.10 -13.02
CA GLN A 186 20.56 -7.76 -13.51
C GLN A 186 20.51 -7.68 -15.03
N LEU A 187 21.02 -8.71 -15.73
CA LEU A 187 20.93 -8.80 -17.18
C LEU A 187 19.47 -8.89 -17.66
N LEU A 188 18.65 -9.72 -17.03
CA LEU A 188 17.21 -9.82 -17.34
C LEU A 188 16.50 -8.47 -17.16
N LYS A 189 16.72 -7.79 -16.04
CA LYS A 189 16.17 -6.44 -15.81
C LYS A 189 16.67 -5.43 -16.84
N ALA A 190 17.94 -5.49 -17.23
CA ALA A 190 18.49 -4.63 -18.27
C ALA A 190 17.81 -4.88 -19.63
N GLU A 191 17.53 -6.13 -19.99
CA GLU A 191 16.77 -6.44 -21.21
C GLU A 191 15.32 -5.94 -21.14
N GLU A 192 14.64 -6.14 -20.01
CA GLU A 192 13.28 -5.65 -19.82
C GLU A 192 13.21 -4.13 -19.99
N THR A 193 14.14 -3.38 -19.38
CA THR A 193 14.18 -1.92 -19.53
C THR A 193 14.48 -1.49 -20.97
N LYS A 194 15.34 -2.21 -21.70
CA LYS A 194 15.56 -1.97 -23.14
C LYS A 194 14.28 -2.19 -23.94
N ARG A 195 13.56 -3.29 -23.71
CA ARG A 195 12.27 -3.59 -24.36
C ARG A 195 11.23 -2.51 -24.06
N GLU A 196 11.15 -2.07 -22.81
CA GLU A 196 10.22 -1.02 -22.41
C GLU A 196 10.53 0.32 -23.08
N ARG A 197 11.82 0.69 -23.21
CA ARG A 197 12.25 1.88 -23.94
C ARG A 197 11.84 1.82 -25.41
N LEU A 198 12.06 0.67 -26.07
CA LEU A 198 11.65 0.45 -27.45
C LEU A 198 10.14 0.54 -27.62
N ARG A 199 9.37 -0.08 -26.71
CA ARG A 199 7.90 0.00 -26.71
C ARG A 199 7.42 1.45 -26.55
N LYS A 200 8.01 2.20 -25.62
CA LYS A 200 7.69 3.63 -25.43
C LYS A 200 8.03 4.46 -26.67
N ALA A 201 9.14 4.20 -27.33
CA ALA A 201 9.52 4.85 -28.57
C ALA A 201 8.51 4.55 -29.70
N LEU A 202 8.16 3.27 -29.89
CA LEU A 202 7.14 2.85 -30.87
C LEU A 202 5.79 3.54 -30.60
N CYS A 203 5.33 3.54 -29.35
CA CYS A 203 4.07 4.21 -29.00
C CYS A 203 4.10 5.72 -29.28
N LYS A 204 5.26 6.39 -29.12
CA LYS A 204 5.42 7.81 -29.47
C LYS A 204 5.29 8.02 -30.98
N GLU A 205 5.93 7.18 -31.79
CA GLU A 205 5.82 7.26 -33.25
C GLU A 205 4.38 7.01 -33.73
N ILE A 206 3.70 5.98 -33.20
CA ILE A 206 2.28 5.73 -33.50
C ILE A 206 1.42 6.95 -33.16
N ARG A 207 1.64 7.56 -32.00
CA ARG A 207 0.92 8.77 -31.61
C ARG A 207 1.22 9.94 -32.53
N LYS A 208 2.47 10.13 -32.95
CA LYS A 208 2.87 11.18 -33.89
C LYS A 208 2.17 10.98 -35.24
N TYR A 209 2.25 9.78 -35.81
CA TYR A 209 1.56 9.43 -37.06
C TYR A 209 0.04 9.66 -36.98
N SER A 210 -0.60 9.23 -35.87
CA SER A 210 -2.04 9.45 -35.68
C SER A 210 -2.43 10.95 -35.67
N ARG A 211 -1.58 11.81 -35.09
CA ARG A 211 -1.79 13.26 -35.08
C ARG A 211 -1.61 13.87 -36.46
N GLU A 212 -0.60 13.44 -37.21
CA GLU A 212 -0.36 13.89 -38.58
C GLU A 212 -1.52 13.49 -39.50
N ARG A 213 -1.99 12.24 -39.39
CA ARG A 213 -3.17 11.77 -40.13
C ARG A 213 -4.42 12.59 -39.79
N ALA A 214 -4.70 12.83 -38.52
CA ALA A 214 -5.84 13.64 -38.09
C ALA A 214 -5.77 15.09 -38.59
N LYS A 215 -4.55 15.67 -38.66
CA LYS A 215 -4.35 17.00 -39.27
C LYS A 215 -4.64 16.97 -40.77
N ALA A 216 -4.12 15.97 -41.50
CA ALA A 216 -4.36 15.83 -42.93
C ALA A 216 -5.85 15.63 -43.26
N GLU A 217 -6.58 14.84 -42.47
CA GLU A 217 -8.03 14.66 -42.62
C GLU A 217 -8.79 15.96 -42.36
N LYS A 218 -8.37 16.77 -41.36
CA LYS A 218 -8.96 18.10 -41.12
C LYS A 218 -8.73 19.06 -42.29
N GLU A 219 -7.53 19.11 -42.86
CA GLU A 219 -7.25 19.96 -44.01
C GLU A 219 -8.04 19.50 -45.25
N LYS A 220 -8.12 18.19 -45.51
CA LYS A 220 -8.99 17.63 -46.57
C LYS A 220 -10.46 18.00 -46.38
N ALA A 221 -10.96 17.97 -45.14
CA ALA A 221 -12.33 18.36 -44.84
C ALA A 221 -12.57 19.86 -45.07
N LYS A 222 -11.58 20.72 -44.77
CA LYS A 222 -11.66 22.15 -45.09
C LYS A 222 -11.71 22.39 -46.59
N THR A 223 -10.83 21.74 -47.36
CA THR A 223 -10.82 21.91 -48.83
C THR A 223 -12.11 21.41 -49.46
N LEU A 224 -12.70 20.31 -48.96
CA LEU A 224 -14.01 19.84 -49.42
C LEU A 224 -15.13 20.86 -49.14
N ARG A 225 -15.17 21.45 -47.94
CA ARG A 225 -16.15 22.50 -47.61
C ARG A 225 -16.00 23.74 -48.51
N GLN A 226 -14.78 24.16 -48.81
CA GLN A 226 -14.52 25.26 -49.73
C GLN A 226 -15.02 24.94 -51.14
N LEU A 227 -14.80 23.73 -51.63
CA LEU A 227 -15.32 23.28 -52.93
C LEU A 227 -16.86 23.26 -52.95
N GLU A 228 -17.51 22.78 -51.89
CA GLU A 228 -18.98 22.82 -51.78
C GLU A 228 -19.52 24.25 -51.74
N GLU A 229 -18.84 25.19 -51.08
CA GLU A 229 -19.21 26.60 -51.07
C GLU A 229 -19.07 27.24 -52.45
N ILE A 230 -18.00 26.92 -53.19
CA ILE A 230 -17.80 27.36 -54.58
C ILE A 230 -18.93 26.81 -55.46
N GLU A 231 -19.23 25.52 -55.37
CA GLU A 231 -20.30 24.90 -56.16
C GLU A 231 -21.69 25.50 -55.85
N ARG A 232 -21.96 25.85 -54.58
CA ARG A 232 -23.19 26.56 -54.21
C ARG A 232 -23.25 27.97 -54.78
N ALA A 233 -22.13 28.70 -54.78
CA ALA A 233 -22.04 30.04 -55.34
C ALA A 233 -22.25 30.04 -56.86
N GLU A 234 -21.69 29.06 -57.58
CA GLU A 234 -21.92 28.87 -59.01
C GLU A 234 -23.41 28.60 -59.30
N LYS A 235 -24.04 27.67 -58.57
CA LYS A 235 -25.49 27.38 -58.71
C LYS A 235 -26.39 28.57 -58.34
N GLU A 236 -25.93 29.50 -57.52
CA GLU A 236 -26.66 30.74 -57.20
C GLU A 236 -26.47 31.78 -58.31
N ALA A 237 -25.26 31.90 -58.87
CA ALA A 237 -24.99 32.76 -60.02
C ALA A 237 -25.82 32.35 -61.24
N ASP A 238 -25.87 31.06 -61.56
CA ASP A 238 -26.66 30.53 -62.67
C ASP A 238 -28.16 30.84 -62.51
N ARG A 239 -28.70 30.69 -61.29
CA ARG A 239 -30.09 31.06 -60.96
C ARG A 239 -30.38 32.56 -61.08
N ARG A 240 -29.39 33.42 -60.83
CA ARG A 240 -29.56 34.87 -61.01
C ARG A 240 -29.56 35.27 -62.48
N VAL A 241 -28.81 34.57 -63.33
CA VAL A 241 -28.80 34.78 -64.78
C VAL A 241 -30.13 34.33 -65.42
N GLU A 242 -30.78 33.30 -64.88
CA GLU A 242 -32.06 32.77 -65.39
C GLU A 242 -33.29 33.66 -65.08
N ILE A 243 -33.14 34.68 -64.23
CA ILE A 243 -34.22 35.59 -63.78
C ILE A 243 -34.16 36.98 -64.46
N MET A 244 -33.10 37.28 -65.23
CA MET A 244 -32.98 38.50 -66.06
C MET A 244 -33.33 38.25 -67.52
#